data_AF-A0A521WMT0-F1
#
_entry.id   AF-A0A521WMT0-F1
#
_cell.length_a   1.000
_cell.length_b   1.000
_cell.length_c   1.000
_cell.angle_alpha   90.00
_cell.angle_beta   90.00
_cell.angle_gamma   90.00
#
_symmetry.space_group_name_H-M   'P 1'
#
loop_
_entity.id
_entity.type
_entity.pdbx_description
1 polymer ?
#
loop_
_entity_poly.entity_id
_entity_poly.type
_entity_poly.pdbx_seq_one_letter_code
_entity_poly.pdbx_strand_id
1 'polypeptide(L)'
;MYMRWRARAIAYMALLRDEYPPFGDDGEYPTSFALEYPEGPRNRWTVGFRLILAVPQLVVFALLSIAWLVTAIIGWFAILFTGRYPDGLWRFGVGVQRWSLRLQAYLLLMRDEYPPFSLE
;
A
#
# COMPACT_ATOMS: atom_id res chain seq x y z
N MET A 1 -7.62 -11.50 -5.99
CA MET A 1 -6.50 -11.71 -6.95
C MET A 1 -5.57 -10.49 -7.17
N TYR A 2 -5.81 -9.53 -8.07
CA TYR A 2 -4.81 -8.50 -8.44
C TYR A 2 -4.28 -7.67 -7.25
N MET A 3 -5.18 -7.16 -6.40
CA MET A 3 -4.79 -6.29 -5.27
C MET A 3 -3.94 -7.02 -4.22
N ARG A 4 -4.26 -8.30 -3.96
CA ARG A 4 -3.48 -9.16 -3.04
C ARG A 4 -2.09 -9.39 -3.60
N TRP A 5 -1.96 -9.77 -4.88
CA TRP A 5 -0.67 -10.00 -5.51
C TRP A 5 0.19 -8.72 -5.55
N ARG A 6 -0.39 -7.56 -5.92
CA ARG A 6 0.34 -6.29 -5.93
C ARG A 6 0.85 -5.89 -4.54
N ALA A 7 0.05 -6.08 -3.49
CA ALA A 7 0.48 -5.83 -2.11
C ALA A 7 1.71 -6.67 -1.73
N ARG A 8 1.69 -7.96 -2.07
CA ARG A 8 2.78 -8.90 -1.81
C ARG A 8 4.04 -8.55 -2.62
N ALA A 9 3.89 -8.22 -3.89
CA ALA A 9 4.98 -7.81 -4.77
C ALA A 9 5.69 -6.54 -4.28
N ILE A 10 4.93 -5.54 -3.82
CA ILE A 10 5.54 -4.31 -3.28
C ILE A 10 6.20 -4.59 -1.93
N ALA A 11 5.62 -5.44 -1.06
CA ALA A 11 6.26 -5.82 0.19
C ALA A 11 7.63 -6.49 -0.05
N TYR A 12 7.72 -7.38 -1.05
CA TYR A 12 8.99 -7.98 -1.47
C TYR A 12 9.97 -6.94 -2.04
N MET A 13 9.53 -6.09 -2.98
CA MET A 13 10.39 -5.04 -3.55
C MET A 13 10.82 -3.97 -2.54
N ALA A 14 10.03 -3.73 -1.49
CA ALA A 14 10.34 -2.82 -0.39
C ALA A 14 11.38 -3.40 0.58
N LEU A 15 11.79 -4.66 0.38
CA LEU A 15 12.54 -5.46 1.36
C LEU A 15 11.79 -5.55 2.70
N LEU A 16 10.45 -5.44 2.67
CA LEU A 16 9.60 -5.67 3.83
C LEU A 16 9.33 -7.17 4.05
N ARG A 17 9.71 -8.02 3.11
CA ARG A 17 9.71 -9.48 3.27
C ARG A 17 10.75 -10.07 2.32
N ASP A 18 11.48 -11.04 2.83
CA ASP A 18 12.47 -11.78 2.04
C ASP A 18 11.82 -12.93 1.25
N GLU A 19 10.61 -13.36 1.63
CA GLU A 19 9.89 -14.44 0.95
C GLU A 19 9.31 -13.99 -0.40
N TYR A 20 9.66 -14.71 -1.48
CA TYR A 20 9.15 -14.44 -2.82
C TYR A 20 7.62 -14.64 -2.89
N PRO A 21 6.86 -13.68 -3.44
CA PRO A 21 5.41 -13.75 -3.45
C PRO A 21 4.90 -14.77 -4.48
N PRO A 22 4.03 -15.72 -4.09
CA PRO A 22 3.44 -16.67 -5.03
C PRO A 22 2.50 -15.96 -6.00
N PHE A 23 2.51 -16.40 -7.26
CA PHE A 23 1.54 -15.97 -8.26
C PHE A 23 0.18 -16.62 -7.97
N GLY A 24 -0.89 -15.83 -7.90
CA GLY A 24 -2.25 -16.33 -7.61
C GLY A 24 -2.71 -16.14 -6.16
N ASP A 25 -3.94 -16.59 -5.88
CA ASP A 25 -4.57 -16.47 -4.55
C ASP A 25 -4.28 -17.67 -3.63
N ASP A 26 -3.59 -18.69 -4.14
CA ASP A 26 -3.48 -20.05 -3.55
C ASP A 26 -2.30 -20.21 -2.58
N GLY A 27 -1.42 -19.20 -2.50
CA GLY A 27 -0.29 -19.19 -1.59
C GLY A 27 -0.62 -18.53 -0.25
N GLU A 28 -0.41 -19.28 0.83
CA GLU A 28 -0.36 -18.76 2.19
C GLU A 28 0.84 -17.80 2.29
N TYR A 29 0.55 -16.50 2.38
CA TYR A 29 1.57 -15.46 2.44
C TYR A 29 1.23 -14.53 3.61
N PRO A 30 2.21 -14.14 4.44
CA PRO A 30 1.96 -13.39 5.68
C PRO A 30 1.19 -12.08 5.45
N THR A 31 1.37 -11.46 4.28
CA THR A 31 0.63 -10.27 3.86
C THR A 31 -0.72 -10.69 3.27
N SER A 32 -1.75 -10.64 4.10
CA SER A 32 -3.15 -10.81 3.70
C SER A 32 -3.81 -9.43 3.53
N PHE A 33 -4.62 -9.30 2.48
CA PHE A 33 -5.48 -8.14 2.24
C PHE A 33 -6.90 -8.66 2.14
N ALA A 34 -7.69 -8.39 3.18
CA ALA A 34 -9.12 -8.65 3.20
C ALA A 34 -9.81 -7.29 3.11
N LEU A 35 -10.69 -7.13 2.12
CA LEU A 35 -11.56 -5.96 2.03
C LEU A 35 -12.98 -6.44 2.29
N GLU A 36 -13.60 -5.84 3.29
CA GLU A 36 -15.03 -5.99 3.50
C GLU A 36 -15.73 -5.13 2.44
N TYR A 37 -16.49 -5.77 1.56
CA TYR A 37 -17.27 -5.05 0.55
C TYR A 37 -18.50 -4.46 1.24
N PRO A 38 -18.72 -3.15 1.20
CA PRO A 38 -19.93 -2.57 1.78
C PRO A 38 -21.16 -3.01 0.97
N GLU A 39 -22.04 -3.78 1.61
CA GLU A 39 -23.34 -4.17 1.06
C GLU A 39 -24.33 -3.00 1.20
N GLY A 40 -24.26 -2.01 0.32
CA GLY A 40 -25.14 -0.84 0.40
C GLY A 40 -25.26 -0.04 -0.90
N PRO A 41 -26.32 0.78 -1.05
CA PRO A 41 -26.55 1.61 -2.23
C PRO A 41 -25.42 2.65 -2.40
N ARG A 42 -24.89 2.72 -3.62
CA ARG A 42 -23.74 3.55 -3.96
C ARG A 42 -24.12 5.00 -4.25
N ASN A 43 -23.49 5.96 -3.59
CA ASN A 43 -23.80 7.37 -3.83
C ASN A 43 -23.16 7.86 -5.15
N ARG A 44 -23.99 8.18 -6.15
CA ARG A 44 -23.60 8.58 -7.51
C ARG A 44 -22.78 9.88 -7.54
N TRP A 45 -23.01 10.78 -6.59
CA TRP A 45 -22.26 12.04 -6.46
C TRP A 45 -20.84 11.81 -5.96
N THR A 46 -20.66 10.89 -5.01
CA THR A 46 -19.33 10.51 -4.53
C THR A 46 -18.52 9.86 -5.65
N VAL A 47 -19.15 9.08 -6.54
CA VAL A 47 -18.49 8.51 -7.74
C VAL A 47 -18.04 9.60 -8.71
N GLY A 48 -18.90 10.59 -9.01
CA GLY A 48 -18.57 11.68 -9.93
C GLY A 48 -17.45 12.59 -9.42
N PHE A 49 -17.51 12.98 -8.14
CA PHE A 49 -16.48 13.82 -7.51
C PHE A 49 -15.25 13.05 -7.04
N ARG A 50 -15.23 11.71 -7.13
CA ARG A 50 -14.11 10.87 -6.69
C ARG A 50 -12.80 11.27 -7.35
N LEU A 51 -12.81 11.65 -8.63
CA LEU A 51 -11.60 12.08 -9.33
C LEU A 51 -11.01 13.37 -8.76
N ILE A 52 -11.86 14.34 -8.38
CA ILE A 52 -11.43 15.60 -7.77
C ILE A 52 -10.92 15.33 -6.35
N LEU A 53 -11.65 14.52 -5.57
CA LEU A 53 -11.26 14.12 -4.21
C LEU A 53 -9.97 13.27 -4.19
N ALA A 54 -9.69 12.55 -5.29
CA ALA A 54 -8.49 11.78 -5.47
C ALA A 54 -7.25 12.64 -5.74
N VAL A 55 -7.39 13.86 -6.29
CA VAL A 55 -6.23 14.71 -6.64
C VAL A 55 -5.32 14.97 -5.43
N PRO A 56 -5.82 15.42 -4.26
CA PRO A 56 -4.99 15.57 -3.06
C PRO A 56 -4.26 14.29 -2.68
N GLN A 57 -4.92 13.15 -2.81
CA GLN A 57 -4.35 11.86 -2.43
C GLN A 57 -3.31 11.38 -3.44
N LEU A 58 -3.48 11.68 -4.73
CA LEU A 58 -2.48 11.40 -5.76
C LEU A 58 -1.19 12.19 -5.53
N VAL A 59 -1.30 13.45 -5.09
CA VAL A 59 -0.13 14.27 -4.74
C VAL A 59 0.62 13.67 -3.54
N VAL A 60 -0.10 13.31 -2.48
CA VAL A 60 0.51 12.66 -1.31
C VAL A 60 1.12 11.30 -1.68
N PHE A 61 0.47 10.54 -2.57
CA PHE A 61 0.98 9.27 -3.06
C PHE A 61 2.25 9.41 -3.88
N ALA A 62 2.34 10.45 -4.71
CA ALA A 62 3.56 10.76 -5.47
C ALA A 62 4.71 11.16 -4.53
N LEU A 63 4.45 11.93 -3.47
CA LEU A 63 5.48 12.26 -2.48
C LEU A 63 5.93 11.04 -1.69
N LEU A 64 4.99 10.19 -1.27
CA LEU A 64 5.28 8.98 -0.51
C LEU A 64 6.00 7.93 -1.35
N SER A 65 5.77 7.85 -2.66
CA SER A 65 6.50 6.94 -3.55
C SER A 65 7.98 7.32 -3.69
N ILE A 66 8.28 8.63 -3.73
CA ILE A 66 9.65 9.15 -3.68
C ILE A 66 10.30 8.80 -2.34
N ALA A 67 9.61 9.07 -1.22
CA ALA A 67 10.12 8.74 0.11
C ALA A 67 10.37 7.24 0.26
N TRP A 68 9.47 6.40 -0.26
CA TRP A 68 9.60 4.94 -0.27
C TRP A 68 10.84 4.48 -1.04
N LEU A 69 11.10 5.04 -2.23
CA LEU A 69 12.30 4.76 -3.02
C LEU A 69 13.58 5.09 -2.23
N VAL A 70 13.61 6.25 -1.58
CA VAL A 70 14.73 6.67 -0.75
C VAL A 70 14.93 5.70 0.42
N THR A 71 13.86 5.30 1.11
CA THR A 71 13.96 4.33 2.21
C THR A 71 14.40 2.95 1.75
N ALA A 72 14.02 2.50 0.55
CA ALA A 72 14.48 1.24 -0.01
C ALA A 72 15.99 1.25 -0.27
N ILE A 73 16.52 2.35 -0.83
CA ILE A 73 17.96 2.53 -1.04
C ILE A 73 18.70 2.54 0.29
N ILE A 74 18.22 3.31 1.28
CA ILE A 74 18.84 3.36 2.61
C ILE A 74 18.77 1.99 3.30
N GLY A 75 17.63 1.29 3.21
CA GLY A 75 17.44 -0.05 3.75
C GLY A 75 18.40 -1.06 3.14
N TRP A 76 18.60 -1.01 1.83
CA TRP A 76 19.57 -1.87 1.12
C TRP A 76 21.00 -1.66 1.64
N PHE A 77 21.45 -0.41 1.76
CA PHE A 77 22.76 -0.11 2.36
C PHE A 77 22.83 -0.53 3.83
N ALA A 78 21.79 -0.26 4.61
CA ALA A 78 21.74 -0.61 6.02
C ALA A 78 21.85 -2.13 6.24
N ILE A 79 21.19 -2.93 5.41
CA ILE A 79 21.31 -4.40 5.44
C ILE A 79 22.71 -4.83 5.03
N LEU A 80 23.31 -4.24 4.00
CA LEU A 80 24.67 -4.61 3.58
C LEU A 80 25.73 -4.36 4.65
N PHE A 81 25.62 -3.25 5.39
CA PHE A 81 26.61 -2.90 6.42
C PHE A 81 26.30 -3.51 7.79
N THR A 82 25.01 -3.62 8.16
CA THR A 82 24.57 -3.98 9.52
C THR A 82 23.98 -5.40 9.59
N GLY A 83 23.64 -6.00 8.45
CA GLY A 83 22.91 -7.26 8.38
C GLY A 83 21.47 -7.19 8.91
N ARG A 84 20.97 -5.97 9.21
CA ARG A 84 19.66 -5.75 9.84
C ARG A 84 18.95 -4.55 9.21
N TYR A 85 17.64 -4.68 9.01
CA TYR A 85 16.79 -3.59 8.53
C TYR A 85 16.46 -2.64 9.68
N PRO A 86 16.66 -1.31 9.56
CA PRO A 86 16.34 -0.37 10.63
C PRO A 86 14.84 -0.31 10.95
N ASP A 87 14.46 -0.50 12.21
CA ASP A 87 13.06 -0.56 12.66
C ASP A 87 12.24 0.68 12.25
N GLY A 88 12.85 1.87 12.28
CA GLY A 88 12.18 3.12 11.89
C GLY A 88 11.79 3.15 10.40
N LEU A 89 12.71 2.71 9.53
CA LEU A 89 12.46 2.61 8.09
C LEU A 89 11.41 1.54 7.79
N TRP A 90 11.46 0.44 8.54
CA TRP A 90 10.51 -0.66 8.39
C TRP A 90 9.08 -0.19 8.70
N ARG A 91 8.91 0.48 9.84
CA ARG A 91 7.60 1.03 10.26
C ARG A 91 7.07 2.05 9.26
N PHE A 92 7.93 2.91 8.73
CA PHE A 92 7.57 3.84 7.67
C PHE A 92 7.10 3.11 6.40
N GLY A 93 7.88 2.13 5.91
CA GLY A 93 7.54 1.35 4.72
C GLY A 93 6.20 0.63 4.87
N VAL A 94 5.96 -0.02 6.00
CA VAL A 94 4.67 -0.68 6.29
C VAL A 94 3.51 0.32 6.30
N GLY A 95 3.70 1.49 6.91
CA GLY A 95 2.66 2.52 6.97
C GLY A 95 2.30 3.07 5.58
N VAL A 96 3.30 3.34 4.74
CA VAL A 96 3.10 3.75 3.35
C VAL A 96 2.36 2.66 2.56
N GLN A 97 2.73 1.40 2.77
CA GLN A 97 2.09 0.25 2.13
C GLN A 97 0.60 0.16 2.48
N ARG A 98 0.24 0.31 3.77
CA ARG A 98 -1.15 0.28 4.26
C ARG A 98 -1.96 1.43 3.68
N TRP A 99 -1.41 2.65 3.70
CA TRP A 99 -2.08 3.81 3.17
C TRP A 99 -2.28 3.72 1.64
N SER A 100 -1.28 3.24 0.91
CA SER A 100 -1.35 2.95 -0.53
C SER A 100 -2.50 1.99 -0.87
N LEU A 101 -2.67 0.92 -0.08
CA LEU A 101 -3.76 -0.04 -0.28
C LEU A 101 -5.15 0.57 -0.04
N ARG A 102 -5.29 1.44 0.98
CA ARG A 102 -6.53 2.20 1.22
C ARG A 102 -6.86 3.13 0.06
N LEU A 103 -5.86 3.85 -0.45
CA LEU A 103 -6.03 4.75 -1.58
C LEU A 103 -6.44 3.99 -2.85
N GLN A 104 -5.77 2.88 -3.15
CA GLN A 104 -6.12 2.07 -4.31
C GLN A 104 -7.53 1.47 -4.17
N ALA A 105 -7.94 1.03 -2.98
CA ALA A 105 -9.30 0.53 -2.74
C ALA A 105 -10.36 1.64 -2.95
N TYR A 106 -10.04 2.89 -2.60
CA TYR A 106 -10.90 4.04 -2.89
C TYR A 106 -10.97 4.33 -4.40
N LEU A 107 -9.81 4.37 -5.09
CA LEU A 107 -9.72 4.64 -6.53
C LEU A 107 -10.37 3.55 -7.39
N LEU A 108 -10.20 2.28 -7.03
CA LEU A 108 -10.78 1.14 -7.73
C LEU A 108 -12.27 0.94 -7.41
N LEU A 109 -12.92 1.90 -6.75
CA LEU A 109 -14.32 1.80 -6.37
C LEU A 109 -14.59 0.52 -5.56
N MET A 110 -13.67 0.12 -4.68
CA MET A 110 -13.93 -0.96 -3.74
C MET A 110 -14.50 -0.43 -2.41
N ARG A 111 -14.16 0.81 -2.03
CA ARG A 111 -14.70 1.48 -0.82
C ARG A 111 -15.09 2.92 -1.10
N ASP A 112 -16.28 3.33 -0.66
CA ASP A 112 -16.82 4.69 -0.87
C ASP A 112 -16.42 5.73 0.16
N GLU A 113 -15.90 5.30 1.31
CA GLU A 113 -15.37 6.21 2.31
C GLU A 113 -14.00 6.76 1.92
N TYR A 114 -13.83 8.07 2.09
CA TYR A 114 -12.58 8.77 1.86
C TYR A 114 -11.51 8.28 2.85
N PRO A 115 -10.38 7.71 2.40
CA PRO A 115 -9.38 7.19 3.31
C PRO A 115 -8.68 8.33 4.07
N PRO A 116 -8.52 8.20 5.40
CA PRO A 116 -7.78 9.18 6.19
C PRO A 116 -6.30 9.20 5.78
N PHE A 117 -5.67 10.37 5.90
CA PHE A 117 -4.22 10.54 5.75
C PHE A 117 -3.49 10.00 6.98
N SER A 118 -3.52 8.68 7.18
CA SER A 118 -2.84 8.01 8.28
C SER A 118 -1.98 6.86 7.77
N LEU A 119 -0.78 6.75 8.37
CA LEU A 119 0.18 5.67 8.12
C LEU A 119 0.05 4.53 9.17
N GLU A 120 -0.90 4.64 10.09
CA GLU A 120 -1.20 3.62 11.12
C GLU A 120 -2.04 2.50 10.54
#